data_AF-A0A960TMN9-F1
#
_entry.id   AF-A0A960TMN9-F1
#
_cell.length_a   1.000
_cell.length_b   1.000
_cell.length_c   1.000
_cell.angle_alpha   90.00
_cell.angle_beta   90.00
_cell.angle_gamma   90.00
#
_symmetry.space_group_name_H-M   'P 1'
#
loop_
_entity.id
_entity.type
_entity.pdbx_description
1 polymer ?
#
loop_
_entity_poly.entity_id
_entity_poly.type
_entity_poly.pdbx_seq_one_letter_code
_entity_poly.pdbx_strand_id
1 'polypeptide(L)' 'MKSVRNQNFKRLYSNLPKEIQLQANKTFQFWKENRNHPSLHFKKLDNSPEIYSIRIGLNWRA' A
#
# COMPACT_ATOMS: atom_id res chain seq x y z
N MET A 1 1.01 -0.75 -13.94
CA MET A 1 0.14 0.22 -13.24
C MET A 1 1.01 1.28 -12.60
N LYS A 2 0.73 2.56 -12.84
CA LYS A 2 1.38 3.68 -12.14
C LYS A 2 0.66 3.88 -10.79
N SER A 3 1.42 4.18 -9.74
CA SER A 3 0.89 4.49 -8.41
C SER A 3 1.46 5.83 -7.95
N VAL A 4 0.63 6.66 -7.33
CA VAL A 4 0.98 8.00 -6.85
C VAL A 4 0.63 8.13 -5.37
N ARG A 5 1.44 8.92 -4.64
CA ARG A 5 1.21 9.23 -3.23
C ARG A 5 0.95 10.72 -3.09
N ASN A 6 -0.20 11.10 -2.57
CA ASN A 6 -0.51 12.49 -2.28
C ASN A 6 0.33 13.00 -1.08
N GLN A 7 0.32 14.32 -0.85
CA GLN A 7 1.12 14.93 0.23
C GLN A 7 0.72 14.43 1.62
N ASN A 8 -0.59 14.24 1.85
CA ASN A 8 -1.10 13.71 3.11
C ASN A 8 -0.58 12.30 3.39
N PHE A 9 -0.56 11.44 2.39
CA PHE A 9 0.00 10.09 2.48
C PHE A 9 1.47 10.16 2.89
N LYS A 10 2.28 11.00 2.21
CA LYS A 10 3.71 11.13 2.53
C LYS A 10 3.94 11.55 3.98
N ARG A 11 3.16 12.53 4.47
CA ARG A 11 3.24 13.03 5.85
C ARG A 11 2.84 11.98 6.88
N LEU A 12 1.73 11.27 6.64
CA LEU A 12 1.28 10.21 7.55
C LEU A 12 2.26 9.04 7.57
N TYR A 13 2.77 8.67 6.38
CA TYR A 13 3.75 7.62 6.23
C TYR A 13 5.06 7.93 6.98
N SER A 14 5.57 9.15 6.90
CA SER A 14 6.81 9.54 7.61
C SER A 14 6.69 9.49 9.12
N ASN A 15 5.47 9.62 9.65
CA ASN A 15 5.20 9.57 11.10
C ASN A 15 5.02 8.14 11.62
N LEU A 16 4.99 7.12 10.76
CA LEU A 16 4.87 5.73 11.18
C LEU A 16 6.19 5.22 11.80
N PRO A 17 6.12 4.23 12.71
CA PRO A 17 7.32 3.52 13.16
C PRO A 17 8.13 2.95 11.99
N LYS A 18 9.46 2.94 12.12
CA LYS A 18 10.38 2.48 11.06
C LYS A 18 10.08 1.08 10.56
N GLU A 19 9.68 0.18 11.45
CA GLU A 19 9.28 -1.20 11.10
C GLU A 19 8.10 -1.25 10.12
N ILE A 20 7.09 -0.39 10.31
CA ILE A 20 5.90 -0.32 9.45
C ILE A 20 6.27 0.29 8.10
N GLN A 21 7.13 1.31 8.11
CA GLN A 21 7.67 1.88 6.87
C GLN A 21 8.44 0.82 6.06
N LEU A 22 9.28 0.01 6.71
CA LEU A 22 9.99 -1.09 6.05
C LEU A 22 9.02 -2.14 5.48
N GLN A 23 7.99 -2.52 6.24
CA GLN A 23 6.99 -3.47 5.78
C GLN A 23 6.22 -2.94 4.56
N ALA A 24 5.76 -1.69 4.63
CA ALA A 24 5.07 -1.02 3.53
C ALA A 24 5.94 -0.94 2.26
N ASN A 25 7.21 -0.59 2.41
CA ASN A 25 8.17 -0.54 1.30
C ASN A 25 8.36 -1.94 0.68
N LYS A 26 8.54 -2.99 1.49
CA LYS A 26 8.67 -4.37 1.01
C LYS A 26 7.42 -4.81 0.26
N THR A 27 6.24 -4.58 0.83
CA THR A 27 4.95 -4.86 0.20
C THR A 27 4.82 -4.12 -1.13
N PHE A 28 5.24 -2.85 -1.22
CA PHE A 28 5.17 -2.08 -2.46
C PHE A 28 6.14 -2.59 -3.54
N GLN A 29 7.34 -3.06 -3.18
CA GLN A 29 8.24 -3.72 -4.13
C GLN A 29 7.64 -5.04 -4.61
N PHE A 30 7.14 -5.86 -3.68
CA PHE A 30 6.50 -7.13 -4.01
C PHE A 30 5.28 -6.94 -4.91
N TRP A 31 4.46 -5.91 -4.67
CA TRP A 31 3.36 -5.55 -5.55
C TRP A 31 3.82 -5.15 -6.96
N LYS A 32 4.96 -4.44 -7.08
CA LYS A 32 5.50 -4.09 -8.41
C LYS A 32 5.89 -5.32 -9.22
N GLU A 33 6.38 -6.37 -8.56
CA GLU A 33 6.75 -7.64 -9.15
C GLU A 33 5.53 -8.53 -9.44
N ASN A 34 4.66 -8.72 -8.46
CA ASN A 34 3.47 -9.58 -8.56
C ASN A 34 2.23 -8.93 -7.92
N ARG A 35 1.48 -8.19 -8.74
CA ARG A 35 0.26 -7.47 -8.30
C ARG A 35 -0.88 -8.39 -7.88
N ASN A 36 -0.93 -9.60 -8.42
CA ASN A 36 -2.07 -10.52 -8.26
C ASN A 36 -1.84 -11.51 -7.11
N HIS A 37 -0.75 -11.35 -6.34
CA HIS A 37 -0.45 -12.27 -5.26
C HIS A 37 -1.53 -12.18 -4.15
N PRO A 38 -2.14 -13.31 -3.73
CA PRO A 38 -3.30 -13.29 -2.83
C PRO A 38 -3.00 -12.68 -1.45
N SER A 39 -1.77 -12.81 -0.94
CA SER A 39 -1.38 -12.23 0.35
C SER A 39 -1.42 -10.69 0.37
N LEU A 40 -1.35 -10.04 -0.79
CA LEU A 40 -1.45 -8.59 -0.90
C LEU A 40 -2.89 -8.11 -0.69
N HIS A 41 -3.89 -8.98 -0.87
CA HIS A 41 -5.31 -8.62 -0.92
C HIS A 41 -5.55 -7.34 -1.76
N PHE A 42 -4.82 -7.21 -2.87
CA PHE A 42 -4.87 -6.03 -3.71
C PHE A 42 -6.23 -5.95 -4.39
N LYS A 43 -7.02 -4.92 -4.06
CA LYS A 43 -8.39 -4.76 -4.57
C LYS A 43 -8.73 -3.31 -4.84
N LYS A 44 -9.62 -3.09 -5.80
CA LYS A 44 -10.23 -1.79 -6.05
C LYS A 44 -11.24 -1.48 -4.94
N LEU A 45 -11.35 -0.20 -4.56
CA LEU A 45 -12.40 0.24 -3.64
C LEU A 45 -13.63 0.67 -4.44
N ASP A 46 -14.80 0.18 -4.04
CA ASP A 46 -16.06 0.37 -4.79
C ASP A 46 -16.46 1.84 -4.89
N ASN A 47 -16.12 2.64 -3.87
CA ASN A 47 -16.52 4.04 -3.75
C ASN A 47 -15.63 5.03 -4.50
N SER A 48 -14.59 4.57 -5.24
CA SER A 48 -13.71 5.48 -5.98
C SER A 48 -13.08 4.79 -7.20
N PRO A 49 -13.28 5.32 -8.42
CA PRO A 49 -12.95 4.60 -9.65
C PRO A 49 -11.46 4.33 -9.88
N GLU A 50 -10.56 4.92 -9.07
CA GLU A 50 -9.11 4.79 -9.25
C GLU A 50 -8.35 4.56 -7.93
N ILE A 51 -9.05 4.26 -6.83
CA ILE A 51 -8.43 3.96 -5.54
C ILE A 51 -8.40 2.45 -5.33
N TYR A 52 -7.23 1.97 -4.92
CA TYR A 52 -6.97 0.58 -4.63
C TYR A 52 -6.46 0.47 -3.20
N SER A 53 -6.71 -0.68 -2.58
CA SER A 53 -6.17 -1.01 -1.26
C SER A 53 -5.23 -2.20 -1.36
N ILE A 54 -4.13 -2.13 -0.62
CA ILE A 54 -3.17 -3.23 -0.45
C ILE A 54 -2.91 -3.50 1.03
N ARG A 55 -2.75 -4.76 1.40
CA ARG A 55 -2.46 -5.20 2.77
C ARG A 55 -0.99 -5.03 3.12
N ILE A 56 -0.73 -4.39 4.26
CA ILE A 56 0.60 -4.24 4.86
C ILE A 56 0.54 -4.89 6.25
N GLY A 57 0.93 -6.16 6.33
CA GLY A 57 0.83 -6.94 7.57
C GLY A 57 -0.62 -7.13 8.03
N LEU A 58 -0.82 -7.33 9.33
CA LEU A 58 -2.15 -7.60 9.89
C LEU A 58 -2.99 -6.32 10.05
N ASN A 59 -2.34 -5.23 10.47
CA ASN A 59 -3.03 -4.04 10.97
C ASN A 59 -3.02 -2.85 10.01
N TRP A 60 -2.22 -2.89 8.94
CA TRP A 60 -2.03 -1.73 8.06
C TRP A 60 -2.48 -2.01 6.62
N ARG A 61 -2.90 -0.93 5.93
CA ARG A 61 -3.26 -0.92 4.52
C ARG A 61 -2.79 0.39 3.89
N ALA A 62 -2.48 0.36 2.60
CA ALA A 62 -2.19 1.53 1.78
C ALA A 62 -3.11 1.60 0.57
#